data_AF-A0A844T8I4-F1
#
_entry.id   AF-A0A844T8I4-F1
#
_cell.length_a   1.000
_cell.length_b   1.000
_cell.length_c   1.000
_cell.angle_alpha   90.00
_cell.angle_beta   90.00
_cell.angle_gamma   90.00
#
_symmetry.space_group_name_H-M   'P 1'
#
loop_
_entity.id
_entity.type
_entity.pdbx_description
1 polymer ?
#
loop_
_entity_poly.entity_id
_entity_poly.type
_entity_poly.pdbx_seq_one_letter_code
_entity_poly.pdbx_strand_id
1 'polypeptide(L)'
;MHRRTLGVLLAGSLVAATAAMAIPVTSDPARDSSTDTIQAGWSHTSRSNGDVADIWWAVRDRCSPDYLGERLLCDALRMLARAASRTFESKMSADVGLPLPGGWSLMTANNSPFIRSAHVETPLDLKTVLGFYRAALANSGWTETDGAVVEADRAVIAFTTSDGPASLRLTRQDGKTIADLSLRKRRVATAEFLPKPEQGRLMLGNKTDDAAVVTVNERTIKLAAHAGENLANSDNAAGELPDSQKIDLPPGKYKVTLTVDGSMARSREFEVAANETWGLLVETNGVLLPVHLY
;
A
#
# COMPACT_ATOMS: atom_id res chain seq x y z
N MET A 1 47.71 21.52 -60.77
CA MET A 1 48.14 22.70 -60.01
C MET A 1 46.94 23.58 -59.70
N HIS A 2 46.39 23.55 -58.49
CA HIS A 2 45.95 24.73 -57.75
C HIS A 2 45.51 24.33 -56.33
N ARG A 3 45.68 25.29 -55.45
CA ARG A 3 45.92 25.21 -54.01
C ARG A 3 44.74 25.87 -53.29
N ARG A 4 44.66 25.65 -51.97
CA ARG A 4 44.01 26.45 -50.90
C ARG A 4 42.60 26.03 -50.50
N THR A 5 42.40 25.46 -49.30
CA THR A 5 42.39 25.98 -47.89
C THR A 5 41.07 26.59 -47.43
N LEU A 6 40.55 25.95 -46.37
CA LEU A 6 39.90 26.44 -45.14
C LEU A 6 38.77 27.47 -45.19
N GLY A 7 37.68 27.14 -44.47
CA GLY A 7 36.71 28.10 -43.95
C GLY A 7 35.54 27.44 -43.23
N VAL A 8 35.62 27.35 -41.90
CA VAL A 8 34.55 26.95 -40.97
C VAL A 8 33.43 27.99 -40.97
N LEU A 9 32.16 27.55 -40.86
CA LEU A 9 31.11 28.29 -40.16
C LEU A 9 30.01 27.34 -39.64
N LEU A 10 29.82 27.35 -38.33
CA LEU A 10 28.74 26.73 -37.58
C LEU A 10 27.42 27.48 -37.78
N ALA A 11 26.34 26.74 -38.03
CA ALA A 11 24.96 27.04 -37.65
C ALA A 11 24.25 25.67 -37.64
N GLY A 12 23.72 25.15 -36.54
CA GLY A 12 22.81 25.79 -35.61
C GLY A 12 21.38 25.41 -36.02
N SER A 13 20.87 24.27 -35.54
CA SER A 13 19.43 23.98 -35.45
C SER A 13 19.21 22.79 -34.52
N LEU A 14 18.72 23.11 -33.32
CA LEU A 14 18.08 22.17 -32.39
C LEU A 14 16.81 21.62 -33.06
N VAL A 15 16.68 20.30 -33.12
CA VAL A 15 15.37 19.64 -33.22
C VAL A 15 15.28 18.71 -32.02
N ALA A 16 14.47 19.13 -31.04
CA ALA A 16 14.01 18.26 -29.98
C ALA A 16 13.03 17.25 -30.60
N ALA A 17 13.39 15.97 -30.57
CA ALA A 17 12.47 14.88 -30.85
C ALA A 17 12.42 13.99 -29.61
N THR A 18 11.31 14.11 -28.87
CA THR A 18 10.85 13.17 -27.84
C THR A 18 10.74 11.77 -28.43
N ALA A 19 11.67 10.88 -28.08
CA ALA A 19 11.53 9.46 -28.34
C ALA A 19 10.64 8.84 -27.26
N ALA A 20 9.38 8.56 -27.60
CA ALA A 20 8.55 7.61 -26.89
C ALA A 20 9.14 6.21 -27.12
N MET A 21 9.80 5.63 -26.12
CA MET A 21 10.24 4.24 -26.18
C MET A 21 9.06 3.33 -25.86
N ALA A 22 8.37 2.87 -26.91
CA ALA A 22 7.60 1.63 -26.86
C ALA A 22 8.60 0.48 -27.07
N ILE A 23 8.92 -0.25 -26.00
CA ILE A 23 9.68 -1.51 -26.10
C ILE A 23 8.64 -2.66 -26.08
N PRO A 24 8.57 -3.51 -27.11
CA PRO A 24 7.77 -4.71 -27.06
C PRO A 24 8.46 -5.72 -26.13
N VAL A 25 7.86 -6.01 -24.98
CA VAL A 25 8.34 -7.06 -24.08
C VAL A 25 7.83 -8.39 -24.61
N THR A 26 8.67 -9.12 -25.35
CA THR A 26 8.47 -10.55 -25.55
C THR A 26 9.03 -11.26 -24.32
N SER A 27 8.19 -11.93 -23.56
CA SER A 27 8.59 -12.66 -22.36
C SER A 27 9.44 -13.87 -22.73
N ASP A 28 10.73 -13.85 -22.39
CA ASP A 28 11.60 -15.03 -22.40
C ASP A 28 11.55 -15.68 -20.99
N PRO A 29 11.03 -16.92 -20.86
CA PRO A 29 10.77 -17.55 -19.57
C PRO A 29 12.02 -18.09 -18.84
N ALA A 30 13.24 -17.87 -19.36
CA ALA A 30 14.47 -18.40 -18.77
C ALA A 30 15.40 -17.33 -18.14
N ARG A 31 14.91 -16.11 -17.92
CA ARG A 31 15.72 -15.03 -17.33
C ARG A 31 14.95 -14.22 -16.29
N ASP A 32 14.55 -14.87 -15.21
CA ASP A 32 14.16 -14.20 -13.96
C ASP A 32 15.40 -13.53 -13.33
N SER A 33 15.81 -12.38 -13.88
CA SER A 33 16.66 -11.44 -13.17
C SER A 33 15.77 -10.58 -12.27
N SER A 34 15.99 -10.66 -10.96
CA SER A 34 15.33 -9.82 -9.94
C SER A 34 15.46 -8.34 -10.33
N THR A 35 14.40 -7.77 -10.89
CA THR A 35 14.31 -6.35 -11.21
C THR A 35 13.51 -5.66 -10.10
N ASP A 36 13.87 -4.41 -9.76
CA ASP A 36 13.14 -3.57 -8.80
C ASP A 36 11.81 -3.17 -9.47
N THR A 37 10.85 -4.11 -9.49
CA THR A 37 9.55 -3.93 -10.15
C THR A 37 8.52 -3.45 -9.14
N ILE A 38 7.69 -2.50 -9.57
CA ILE A 38 6.52 -2.05 -8.82
C ILE A 38 5.33 -2.73 -9.46
N GLN A 39 4.68 -3.60 -8.69
CA GLN A 39 3.36 -4.10 -9.01
C GLN A 39 2.34 -3.21 -8.32
N ALA A 40 1.39 -2.66 -9.05
CA ALA A 40 0.39 -1.78 -8.49
C ALA A 40 -0.97 -2.03 -9.14
N GLY A 41 -2.01 -1.76 -8.38
CA GLY A 41 -3.38 -1.81 -8.86
C GLY A 41 -4.20 -0.74 -8.17
N TRP A 42 -5.32 -0.41 -8.80
CA TRP A 42 -6.30 0.50 -8.24
C TRP A 42 -7.71 0.03 -8.60
N SER A 43 -8.67 0.33 -7.75
CA SER A 43 -10.09 0.19 -8.04
C SER A 43 -10.81 1.49 -7.73
N HIS A 44 -11.77 1.84 -8.58
CA HIS A 44 -12.67 2.96 -8.39
C HIS A 44 -14.09 2.48 -8.54
N THR A 45 -14.86 2.70 -7.48
CA THR A 45 -16.26 2.32 -7.41
C THR A 45 -17.08 3.57 -7.24
N SER A 46 -17.90 3.89 -8.25
CA SER A 46 -18.90 4.93 -8.18
C SER A 46 -20.27 4.34 -7.91
N ARG A 47 -21.06 5.02 -7.08
CA ARG A 47 -22.41 4.60 -6.72
C ARG A 47 -23.45 5.54 -7.29
N SER A 48 -24.67 5.04 -7.44
CA SER A 48 -25.83 5.82 -7.90
C SER A 48 -26.19 7.00 -6.99
N ASN A 49 -25.79 6.95 -5.71
CA ASN A 49 -25.95 8.04 -4.74
C ASN A 49 -24.79 9.05 -4.77
N GLY A 50 -23.84 8.93 -5.71
CA GLY A 50 -22.69 9.81 -5.87
C GLY A 50 -21.50 9.47 -4.97
N ASP A 51 -21.60 8.45 -4.12
CA ASP A 51 -20.46 8.00 -3.30
C ASP A 51 -19.38 7.37 -4.19
N VAL A 52 -18.12 7.66 -3.87
CA VAL A 52 -16.94 7.11 -4.52
C VAL A 52 -16.06 6.40 -3.49
N ALA A 53 -15.54 5.24 -3.88
CA ALA A 53 -14.48 4.55 -3.16
C ALA A 53 -13.30 4.29 -4.10
N ASP A 54 -12.13 4.84 -3.72
CA ASP A 54 -10.88 4.62 -4.42
C ASP A 54 -9.94 3.78 -3.54
N ILE A 55 -9.48 2.65 -4.05
CA ILE A 55 -8.47 1.83 -3.39
C ILE A 55 -7.27 1.70 -4.28
N TRP A 56 -6.11 1.87 -3.65
CA TRP A 56 -4.82 1.79 -4.30
C TRP A 56 -3.99 0.76 -3.54
N TRP A 57 -3.21 -0.01 -4.28
CA TRP A 57 -2.18 -0.85 -3.69
C TRP A 57 -0.94 -0.85 -4.56
N ALA A 58 0.20 -1.03 -3.91
CA ALA A 58 1.44 -1.31 -4.60
C ALA A 58 2.38 -2.16 -3.75
N VAL A 59 3.10 -3.04 -4.41
CA VAL A 59 4.16 -3.88 -3.85
C VAL A 59 5.43 -3.60 -4.66
N ARG A 60 6.55 -3.50 -3.97
CA ARG A 60 7.86 -3.29 -4.58
C ARG A 60 8.79 -4.42 -4.22
N ASP A 61 9.18 -5.19 -5.23
CA ASP A 61 10.19 -6.22 -5.08
C ASP A 61 11.56 -5.57 -5.08
N ARG A 62 12.37 -5.83 -4.06
CA ARG A 62 13.73 -5.28 -4.01
C ARG A 62 14.70 -6.25 -4.64
N CYS A 63 15.58 -5.73 -5.49
CA CYS A 63 16.78 -6.45 -5.85
C CYS A 63 17.64 -6.74 -4.60
N SER A 64 18.03 -8.00 -4.41
CA SER A 64 19.03 -8.43 -3.42
C SER A 64 20.28 -8.90 -4.18
N PRO A 65 21.29 -8.04 -4.38
CA PRO A 65 22.46 -8.38 -5.20
C PRO A 65 23.48 -9.24 -4.46
N ASP A 66 23.96 -10.31 -5.13
CA ASP A 66 24.93 -11.25 -4.55
C ASP A 66 26.39 -10.87 -4.84
N TYR A 67 26.66 -9.96 -5.81
CA TYR A 67 28.02 -9.44 -6.09
C TYR A 67 28.05 -7.99 -6.59
N LEU A 68 29.25 -7.41 -6.70
CA LEU A 68 29.47 -5.98 -6.97
C LEU A 68 28.87 -5.48 -8.30
N GLY A 69 28.90 -6.29 -9.36
CA GLY A 69 28.30 -5.93 -10.65
C GLY A 69 26.77 -5.82 -10.57
N GLU A 70 26.13 -6.76 -9.88
CA GLU A 70 24.70 -6.67 -9.56
C GLU A 70 24.40 -5.50 -8.64
N ARG A 71 25.25 -5.17 -7.67
CA ARG A 71 25.03 -3.99 -6.80
C ARG A 71 24.92 -2.69 -7.61
N LEU A 72 25.80 -2.48 -8.59
CA LEU A 72 25.78 -1.28 -9.43
C LEU A 72 24.53 -1.23 -10.32
N LEU A 73 24.11 -2.37 -10.88
CA LEU A 73 22.88 -2.47 -11.65
C LEU A 73 21.64 -2.27 -10.77
N CYS A 74 21.64 -2.87 -9.57
CA CYS A 74 20.58 -2.72 -8.58
C CYS A 74 20.47 -1.27 -8.10
N ASP A 75 21.58 -0.57 -7.91
CA ASP A 75 21.56 0.84 -7.51
C ASP A 75 21.02 1.74 -8.64
N ALA A 76 21.41 1.48 -9.89
CA ALA A 76 20.85 2.18 -11.05
C ALA A 76 19.34 1.92 -11.20
N LEU A 77 18.92 0.66 -11.09
CA LEU A 77 17.50 0.26 -11.12
C LEU A 77 16.72 0.87 -9.95
N ARG A 78 17.29 0.87 -8.75
CA ARG A 78 16.70 1.47 -7.55
C ARG A 78 16.53 2.99 -7.70
N MET A 79 17.46 3.68 -8.37
CA MET A 79 17.31 5.11 -8.68
C MET A 79 16.17 5.37 -9.67
N LEU A 80 16.05 4.56 -10.72
CA LEU A 80 14.95 4.66 -11.69
C LEU A 80 13.60 4.31 -11.04
N ALA A 81 13.55 3.22 -10.29
CA ALA A 81 12.38 2.81 -9.52
C ALA A 81 11.97 3.92 -8.56
N ARG A 82 12.89 4.55 -7.81
CA ARG A 82 12.61 5.70 -6.93
C ARG A 82 12.05 6.92 -7.67
N ALA A 83 12.45 7.18 -8.91
CA ALA A 83 11.91 8.30 -9.68
C ALA A 83 10.46 8.01 -10.13
N ALA A 84 10.20 6.83 -10.69
CA ALA A 84 8.85 6.40 -11.05
C ALA A 84 7.94 6.31 -9.81
N SER A 85 8.49 5.82 -8.70
CA SER A 85 7.81 5.73 -7.42
C SER A 85 7.36 7.10 -6.95
N ARG A 86 8.22 8.13 -7.00
CA ARG A 86 7.86 9.49 -6.55
C ARG A 86 6.65 10.04 -7.29
N THR A 87 6.54 9.77 -8.57
CA THR A 87 5.36 10.13 -9.37
C THR A 87 4.12 9.34 -8.94
N PHE A 88 4.28 8.03 -8.71
CA PHE A 88 3.19 7.16 -8.23
C PHE A 88 2.71 7.55 -6.82
N GLU A 89 3.64 7.73 -5.88
CA GLU A 89 3.40 8.14 -4.49
C GLU A 89 2.72 9.51 -4.45
N SER A 90 3.16 10.46 -5.28
CA SER A 90 2.51 11.76 -5.42
C SER A 90 1.07 11.62 -5.91
N LYS A 91 0.84 10.80 -6.94
CA LYS A 91 -0.51 10.55 -7.46
C LYS A 91 -1.42 9.88 -6.43
N MET A 92 -0.98 8.77 -5.83
CA MET A 92 -1.74 8.05 -4.80
C MET A 92 -2.01 8.94 -3.58
N SER A 93 -1.02 9.75 -3.18
CA SER A 93 -1.16 10.73 -2.11
C SER A 93 -2.21 11.79 -2.44
N ALA A 94 -2.24 12.28 -3.70
CA ALA A 94 -3.23 13.23 -4.16
C ALA A 94 -4.65 12.62 -4.23
N ASP A 95 -4.78 11.39 -4.76
CA ASP A 95 -6.05 10.71 -4.95
C ASP A 95 -6.69 10.29 -3.60
N VAL A 96 -5.86 9.89 -2.62
CA VAL A 96 -6.33 9.53 -1.27
C VAL A 96 -6.38 10.73 -0.33
N GLY A 97 -5.59 11.77 -0.59
CA GLY A 97 -5.46 12.96 0.26
C GLY A 97 -4.66 12.71 1.54
N LEU A 98 -3.72 11.76 1.53
CA LEU A 98 -2.85 11.44 2.67
C LEU A 98 -1.38 11.42 2.26
N PRO A 99 -0.44 11.92 3.09
CA PRO A 99 0.98 11.89 2.77
C PRO A 99 1.53 10.46 2.83
N LEU A 100 2.45 10.14 1.92
CA LEU A 100 3.03 8.81 1.78
C LEU A 100 4.57 8.91 1.84
N PRO A 101 5.25 8.23 2.77
CA PRO A 101 6.70 8.26 2.85
C PRO A 101 7.30 7.49 1.66
N GLY A 102 8.46 7.91 1.16
CA GLY A 102 9.15 7.17 0.10
C GLY A 102 9.80 5.87 0.57
N GLY A 103 10.20 5.01 -0.37
CA GLY A 103 11.04 3.85 -0.11
C GLY A 103 10.33 2.64 0.51
N TRP A 104 9.01 2.55 0.40
CA TRP A 104 8.20 1.44 0.88
C TRP A 104 8.41 0.14 0.08
N SER A 105 8.05 -0.99 0.69
CA SER A 105 7.94 -2.32 0.07
C SER A 105 6.49 -2.74 -0.18
N LEU A 106 5.55 -2.26 0.62
CA LEU A 106 4.11 -2.49 0.43
C LEU A 106 3.37 -1.23 0.82
N MET A 107 2.34 -0.90 0.05
CA MET A 107 1.43 0.17 0.35
C MET A 107 0.01 -0.20 -0.04
N THR A 108 -0.94 0.14 0.81
CA THR A 108 -2.35 0.22 0.43
C THR A 108 -2.90 1.56 0.87
N ALA A 109 -3.92 2.05 0.17
CA ALA A 109 -4.66 3.20 0.61
C ALA A 109 -6.12 3.11 0.16
N ASN A 110 -6.98 3.75 0.93
CA ASN A 110 -8.41 3.73 0.74
C ASN A 110 -8.97 5.14 0.94
N ASN A 111 -9.80 5.59 0.02
CA ASN A 111 -10.61 6.78 0.15
C ASN A 111 -12.06 6.41 -0.12
N SER A 112 -12.76 5.98 0.94
CA SER A 112 -14.16 5.59 0.90
C SER A 112 -15.04 6.69 1.51
N PRO A 113 -16.38 6.57 1.46
CA PRO A 113 -17.28 7.51 2.16
C PRO A 113 -17.06 7.58 3.68
N PHE A 114 -16.42 6.58 4.29
CA PHE A 114 -16.25 6.45 5.75
C PHE A 114 -14.85 6.81 6.24
N ILE A 115 -13.82 6.59 5.43
CA ILE A 115 -12.43 6.71 5.86
C ILE A 115 -11.53 7.15 4.70
N ARG A 116 -10.52 7.98 5.01
CA ARG A 116 -9.27 8.02 4.23
C ARG A 116 -8.21 7.28 5.03
N SER A 117 -7.53 6.33 4.44
CA SER A 117 -6.49 5.58 5.13
C SER A 117 -5.34 5.18 4.22
N ALA A 118 -4.18 4.96 4.82
CA ALA A 118 -3.00 4.43 4.17
C ALA A 118 -2.28 3.46 5.12
N HIS A 119 -1.91 2.29 4.62
CA HIS A 119 -1.02 1.35 5.26
C HIS A 119 0.29 1.29 4.47
N VAL A 120 1.41 1.50 5.14
CA VAL A 120 2.72 1.58 4.48
C VAL A 120 3.75 0.75 5.22
N GLU A 121 4.38 -0.21 4.54
CA GLU A 121 5.55 -0.92 5.04
C GLU A 121 6.83 -0.32 4.44
N THR A 122 7.73 0.19 5.26
CA THR A 122 8.96 0.88 4.81
C THR A 122 10.19 0.43 5.61
N PRO A 123 11.40 0.37 5.03
CA PRO A 123 12.59 -0.06 5.76
C PRO A 123 13.13 1.06 6.65
N LEU A 124 12.66 2.29 6.43
CA LEU A 124 13.04 3.48 7.18
C LEU A 124 12.76 3.25 8.67
N ASP A 125 13.59 3.82 9.53
CA ASP A 125 13.40 3.73 10.98
C ASP A 125 12.16 4.53 11.43
N LEU A 126 11.64 4.16 12.60
CA LEU A 126 10.41 4.72 13.14
C LEU A 126 10.50 6.24 13.33
N LYS A 127 11.64 6.75 13.81
CA LYS A 127 11.83 8.18 14.06
C LYS A 127 11.79 8.98 12.76
N THR A 128 12.41 8.48 11.70
CA THR A 128 12.37 9.08 10.37
C THR A 128 10.94 9.13 9.83
N VAL A 129 10.21 8.02 9.91
CA VAL A 129 8.81 7.95 9.44
C VAL A 129 7.90 8.86 10.25
N LEU A 130 8.07 8.90 11.58
CA LEU A 130 7.33 9.79 12.47
C LEU A 130 7.59 11.27 12.15
N GLY A 131 8.85 11.65 11.95
CA GLY A 131 9.24 13.01 11.58
C GLY A 131 8.62 13.44 10.25
N PHE A 132 8.60 12.54 9.26
CA PHE A 132 7.92 12.77 7.99
C PHE A 132 6.43 13.06 8.17
N TYR A 133 5.69 12.19 8.88
CA TYR A 133 4.25 12.37 9.05
C TYR A 133 3.91 13.63 9.86
N ARG A 134 4.62 13.91 10.96
CA ARG A 134 4.39 15.14 11.73
C ARG A 134 4.55 16.40 10.87
N ALA A 135 5.61 16.47 10.06
CA ALA A 135 5.82 17.61 9.17
C ALA A 135 4.75 17.71 8.08
N ALA A 136 4.43 16.60 7.42
CA ALA A 136 3.46 16.58 6.33
C ALA A 136 2.02 16.87 6.80
N LEU A 137 1.61 16.32 7.94
CA LEU A 137 0.28 16.50 8.50
C LEU A 137 0.11 17.90 9.10
N ALA A 138 1.13 18.46 9.76
CA ALA A 138 1.10 19.86 10.22
C ALA A 138 0.95 20.84 9.04
N ASN A 139 1.67 20.60 7.93
CA ASN A 139 1.51 21.39 6.70
C ASN A 139 0.12 21.23 6.05
N SER A 140 -0.57 20.13 6.35
CA SER A 140 -1.95 19.87 5.92
C SER A 140 -3.00 20.42 6.90
N GLY A 141 -2.58 21.19 7.92
CA GLY A 141 -3.46 21.81 8.91
C GLY A 141 -3.95 20.87 10.02
N TRP A 142 -3.37 19.67 10.14
CA TRP A 142 -3.74 18.73 11.20
C TRP A 142 -3.06 19.11 12.51
N THR A 143 -3.80 19.01 13.60
CA THR A 143 -3.29 19.34 14.94
C THR A 143 -3.14 18.05 15.75
N GLU A 144 -1.93 17.74 16.20
CA GLU A 144 -1.66 16.63 17.12
C GLU A 144 -2.38 16.88 18.46
N THR A 145 -3.12 15.90 18.96
CA THR A 145 -3.79 15.98 20.26
C THR A 145 -2.86 15.52 21.37
N ASP A 146 -3.10 15.98 22.59
CA ASP A 146 -2.39 15.48 23.77
C ASP A 146 -2.57 13.96 23.93
N GLY A 147 -1.58 13.31 24.54
CA GLY A 147 -1.61 11.86 24.80
C GLY A 147 -0.91 11.00 23.74
N ALA A 148 -0.09 11.59 22.86
CA ALA A 148 0.77 10.84 21.96
C ALA A 148 1.68 9.87 22.75
N VAL A 149 1.64 8.59 22.38
CA VAL A 149 2.55 7.58 22.91
C VAL A 149 3.67 7.38 21.90
N VAL A 150 4.92 7.64 22.29
CA VAL A 150 6.09 7.46 21.42
C VAL A 150 7.15 6.67 22.18
N GLU A 151 7.35 5.44 21.73
CA GLU A 151 8.29 4.45 22.25
C GLU A 151 9.37 4.16 21.18
N ALA A 152 10.34 3.31 21.51
CA ALA A 152 11.44 3.01 20.59
C ALA A 152 10.98 2.27 19.32
N ASP A 153 9.98 1.40 19.46
CA ASP A 153 9.45 0.51 18.43
C ASP A 153 7.97 0.78 18.11
N ARG A 154 7.34 1.75 18.77
CA ARG A 154 5.92 2.09 18.55
C ARG A 154 5.66 3.58 18.66
N ALA A 155 4.73 4.11 17.87
CA ALA A 155 4.13 5.40 18.12
C ALA A 155 2.63 5.37 17.82
N VAL A 156 1.81 5.99 18.68
CA VAL A 156 0.37 6.16 18.47
C VAL A 156 0.02 7.61 18.73
N ILE A 157 -0.48 8.29 17.71
CA ILE A 157 -0.74 9.72 17.73
C ILE A 157 -2.13 9.98 17.17
N ALA A 158 -2.92 10.74 17.91
CA ALA A 158 -4.21 11.22 17.44
C ALA A 158 -4.08 12.65 16.91
N PHE A 159 -4.88 12.97 15.91
CA PHE A 159 -4.93 14.27 15.27
C PHE A 159 -6.38 14.77 15.17
N THR A 160 -6.54 16.08 15.34
CA THR A 160 -7.77 16.80 15.01
C THR A 160 -7.64 17.40 13.61
N THR A 161 -8.68 17.25 12.81
CA THR A 161 -8.77 17.79 11.44
C THR A 161 -10.15 18.38 11.20
N SER A 162 -10.34 19.13 10.10
CA SER A 162 -11.67 19.64 9.70
C SER A 162 -12.66 18.53 9.31
N ASP A 163 -12.14 17.39 8.85
CA ASP A 163 -12.95 16.34 8.22
C ASP A 163 -13.37 15.25 9.23
N GLY A 164 -12.67 15.16 10.36
CA GLY A 164 -12.95 14.24 11.46
C GLY A 164 -11.71 13.86 12.27
N PRO A 165 -11.85 12.92 13.22
CA PRO A 165 -10.71 12.44 13.99
C PRO A 165 -9.78 11.59 13.11
N ALA A 166 -8.49 11.73 13.34
CA ALA A 166 -7.47 10.99 12.61
C ALA A 166 -6.46 10.35 13.56
N SER A 167 -5.84 9.25 13.13
CA SER A 167 -4.84 8.53 13.91
C SER A 167 -3.66 8.12 13.03
N LEU A 168 -2.47 8.17 13.62
CA LEU A 168 -1.25 7.60 13.08
C LEU A 168 -0.73 6.55 14.06
N ARG A 169 -0.61 5.31 13.60
CA ARG A 169 0.05 4.23 14.33
C ARG A 169 1.29 3.79 13.56
N LEU A 170 2.43 3.80 14.24
CA LEU A 170 3.70 3.31 13.73
C LEU A 170 4.15 2.13 14.58
N THR A 171 4.55 1.04 13.93
CA THR A 171 5.08 -0.14 14.63
C THR A 171 6.33 -0.64 13.91
N ARG A 172 7.39 -0.94 14.67
CA ARG A 172 8.61 -1.58 14.14
C ARG A 172 8.41 -3.10 14.16
N GLN A 173 8.57 -3.73 13.01
CA GLN A 173 8.39 -5.17 12.86
C GLN A 173 9.29 -5.68 11.72
N ASP A 174 9.98 -6.80 11.92
CA ASP A 174 10.78 -7.49 10.89
C ASP A 174 11.76 -6.57 10.12
N GLY A 175 12.41 -5.64 10.84
CA GLY A 175 13.35 -4.68 10.25
C GLY A 175 12.69 -3.57 9.41
N LYS A 176 11.36 -3.47 9.43
CA LYS A 176 10.56 -2.44 8.77
C LYS A 176 9.79 -1.62 9.80
N THR A 177 9.38 -0.43 9.40
CA THR A 177 8.37 0.38 10.09
C THR A 177 7.08 0.25 9.29
N ILE A 178 6.02 -0.15 9.96
CA ILE A 178 4.66 -0.18 9.45
C ILE A 178 3.98 1.10 9.90
N ALA A 179 3.38 1.84 8.97
CA ALA A 179 2.63 3.06 9.25
C ALA A 179 1.18 2.90 8.81
N ASP A 180 0.27 2.97 9.78
CA ASP A 180 -1.17 3.05 9.57
C ASP A 180 -1.61 4.49 9.84
N LEU A 181 -1.96 5.22 8.78
CA LEU A 181 -2.56 6.55 8.87
C LEU A 181 -4.04 6.43 8.53
N SER A 182 -4.91 7.02 9.35
CA SER A 182 -6.34 7.05 9.08
C SER A 182 -6.97 8.39 9.45
N LEU A 183 -8.02 8.75 8.72
CA LEU A 183 -8.90 9.87 8.98
C LEU A 183 -10.33 9.37 8.79
N ARG A 184 -11.10 9.35 9.88
CA ARG A 184 -12.51 8.97 9.84
C ARG A 184 -13.34 10.14 9.35
N LYS A 185 -14.18 9.90 8.37
CA LYS A 185 -15.18 10.84 7.88
C LYS A 185 -16.43 10.77 8.75
N ARG A 186 -17.27 11.80 8.67
CA ARG A 186 -18.52 11.90 9.45
C ARG A 186 -19.57 10.84 9.13
N ARG A 187 -19.48 10.18 7.96
CA ARG A 187 -20.44 9.17 7.54
C ARG A 187 -20.26 7.91 8.37
N VAL A 188 -21.36 7.32 8.83
CA VAL A 188 -21.36 6.08 9.60
C VAL A 188 -21.56 4.90 8.65
N ALA A 189 -20.75 3.85 8.82
CA ALA A 189 -20.87 2.61 8.04
C ALA A 189 -22.06 1.76 8.54
N THR A 190 -22.49 0.79 7.72
CA THR A 190 -23.54 -0.16 8.10
C THR A 190 -23.07 -1.09 9.22
N ALA A 191 -24.00 -1.61 10.02
CA ALA A 191 -23.67 -2.47 11.16
C ALA A 191 -22.90 -3.75 10.78
N GLU A 192 -23.13 -4.29 9.57
CA GLU A 192 -22.40 -5.45 9.03
C GLU A 192 -20.94 -5.14 8.69
N PHE A 193 -20.61 -3.86 8.53
CA PHE A 193 -19.25 -3.40 8.29
C PHE A 193 -18.49 -3.17 9.60
N LEU A 194 -19.18 -2.62 10.60
CA LEU A 194 -18.60 -2.24 11.88
C LEU A 194 -18.20 -3.47 12.72
N PRO A 195 -17.07 -3.41 13.44
CA PRO A 195 -16.69 -4.47 14.36
C PRO A 195 -17.65 -4.51 15.55
N LYS A 196 -17.65 -5.62 16.28
CA LYS A 196 -18.28 -5.66 17.61
C LYS A 196 -17.68 -4.61 18.55
N PRO A 197 -18.44 -4.09 19.53
CA PRO A 197 -17.93 -3.13 20.50
C PRO A 197 -16.61 -3.58 21.11
N GLU A 198 -15.64 -2.65 21.17
CA GLU A 198 -14.28 -2.87 21.72
C GLU A 198 -13.42 -3.89 20.97
N GLN A 199 -13.89 -4.44 19.86
CA GLN A 199 -13.16 -5.35 18.99
C GLN A 199 -12.72 -4.64 17.71
N GLY A 200 -11.73 -5.19 17.02
CA GLY A 200 -11.51 -4.90 15.61
C GLY A 200 -12.02 -6.05 14.74
N ARG A 201 -12.23 -5.78 13.45
CA ARG A 201 -12.75 -6.76 12.49
C ARG A 201 -11.78 -6.98 11.35
N LEU A 202 -11.54 -8.24 11.02
CA LEU A 202 -10.88 -8.65 9.79
C LEU A 202 -11.91 -9.17 8.80
N MET A 203 -11.86 -8.68 7.58
CA MET A 203 -12.63 -9.15 6.44
C MET A 203 -11.69 -9.79 5.44
N LEU A 204 -11.91 -11.06 5.11
CA LEU A 204 -10.99 -11.83 4.28
C LEU A 204 -11.50 -11.93 2.85
N GLY A 205 -10.60 -11.73 1.88
CA GLY A 205 -10.92 -11.88 0.46
C GLY A 205 -9.78 -12.50 -0.32
N ASN A 206 -10.12 -13.12 -1.44
CA ASN A 206 -9.19 -13.78 -2.34
C ASN A 206 -9.45 -13.33 -3.77
N LYS A 207 -8.42 -12.76 -4.42
CA LYS A 207 -8.45 -12.37 -5.83
C LYS A 207 -7.68 -13.33 -6.74
N THR A 208 -7.09 -14.39 -6.20
CA THR A 208 -6.37 -15.36 -7.01
C THR A 208 -7.35 -16.27 -7.74
N ASP A 209 -6.90 -16.80 -8.87
CA ASP A 209 -7.61 -17.85 -9.62
C ASP A 209 -7.61 -19.20 -8.87
N ASP A 210 -6.76 -19.33 -7.85
CA ASP A 210 -6.65 -20.49 -6.98
C ASP A 210 -7.35 -20.29 -5.63
N ALA A 211 -7.60 -21.39 -4.91
CA ALA A 211 -8.06 -21.32 -3.53
C ALA A 211 -6.95 -20.83 -2.59
N ALA A 212 -7.35 -20.14 -1.52
CA ALA A 212 -6.45 -19.66 -0.48
C ALA A 212 -6.92 -20.09 0.91
N VAL A 213 -5.97 -20.31 1.80
CA VAL A 213 -6.20 -20.63 3.20
C VAL A 213 -5.55 -19.55 4.04
N VAL A 214 -6.39 -18.83 4.79
CA VAL A 214 -5.94 -17.81 5.75
C VAL A 214 -6.12 -18.36 7.16
N THR A 215 -5.05 -18.33 7.94
CA THR A 215 -5.09 -18.68 9.37
C THR A 215 -4.77 -17.45 10.21
N VAL A 216 -5.68 -17.11 11.13
CA VAL A 216 -5.53 -16.00 12.07
C VAL A 216 -6.17 -16.39 13.41
N ASN A 217 -5.49 -16.12 14.52
CA ASN A 217 -5.98 -16.45 15.86
C ASN A 217 -6.45 -17.92 15.98
N GLU A 218 -5.64 -18.86 15.47
CA GLU A 218 -5.93 -20.30 15.42
C GLU A 218 -7.16 -20.71 14.59
N ARG A 219 -7.83 -19.76 13.94
CA ARG A 219 -8.94 -20.02 13.02
C ARG A 219 -8.38 -20.16 11.61
N THR A 220 -8.74 -21.25 10.94
CA THR A 220 -8.39 -21.51 9.55
C THR A 220 -9.61 -21.31 8.66
N ILE A 221 -9.51 -20.37 7.72
CA ILE A 221 -10.57 -19.96 6.81
C ILE A 221 -10.14 -20.35 5.40
N LYS A 222 -10.97 -21.15 4.73
CA LYS A 222 -10.79 -21.51 3.32
C LYS A 222 -11.55 -20.50 2.46
N LEU A 223 -10.85 -19.90 1.52
CA LEU A 223 -11.37 -18.95 0.54
C LEU A 223 -11.31 -19.65 -0.82
N ALA A 224 -12.45 -19.76 -1.50
CA ALA A 224 -12.46 -20.17 -2.90
C ALA A 224 -11.73 -19.12 -3.77
N ALA A 225 -11.40 -19.49 -5.01
CA ALA A 225 -10.99 -18.52 -6.02
C ALA A 225 -12.02 -17.38 -6.10
N HIS A 226 -11.56 -16.14 -6.20
CA HIS A 226 -12.40 -14.93 -6.26
C HIS A 226 -13.35 -14.69 -5.06
N ALA A 227 -13.24 -15.45 -3.97
CA ALA A 227 -14.11 -15.27 -2.80
C ALA A 227 -13.87 -13.92 -2.13
N GLY A 228 -14.85 -13.02 -2.18
CA GLY A 228 -14.75 -11.70 -1.55
C GLY A 228 -13.73 -10.76 -2.21
N GLU A 229 -13.37 -10.99 -3.47
CA GLU A 229 -12.39 -10.18 -4.22
C GLU A 229 -12.72 -8.67 -4.25
N ASN A 230 -14.02 -8.36 -4.13
CA ASN A 230 -14.57 -7.00 -4.17
C ASN A 230 -14.80 -6.39 -2.77
N LEU A 231 -14.40 -7.05 -1.68
CA LEU A 231 -14.75 -6.60 -0.31
C LEU A 231 -14.32 -5.16 -0.02
N ALA A 232 -13.19 -4.74 -0.58
CA ALA A 232 -12.68 -3.41 -0.30
C ALA A 232 -13.40 -2.34 -1.14
N ASN A 233 -13.98 -2.70 -2.29
CA ASN A 233 -14.60 -1.76 -3.23
C ASN A 233 -15.79 -0.98 -2.61
N SER A 234 -16.42 -1.51 -1.56
CA SER A 234 -17.77 -1.11 -1.17
C SER A 234 -18.20 -1.72 0.18
N ASP A 235 -18.86 -0.95 1.06
CA ASP A 235 -19.47 -1.51 2.29
C ASP A 235 -20.55 -2.57 2.00
N ASN A 236 -21.29 -2.47 0.88
CA ASN A 236 -22.22 -3.51 0.45
C ASN A 236 -21.47 -4.79 0.07
N ALA A 237 -20.35 -4.68 -0.66
CA ALA A 237 -19.56 -5.86 -1.04
C ALA A 237 -18.91 -6.52 0.19
N ALA A 238 -18.49 -5.71 1.17
CA ALA A 238 -18.06 -6.20 2.47
C ALA A 238 -19.22 -6.82 3.29
N GLY A 239 -20.43 -6.27 3.20
CA GLY A 239 -21.64 -6.79 3.83
C GLY A 239 -22.10 -8.14 3.27
N GLU A 240 -21.93 -8.35 1.96
CA GLU A 240 -22.25 -9.61 1.28
C GLU A 240 -21.31 -10.78 1.64
N LEU A 241 -20.18 -10.50 2.30
CA LEU A 241 -19.29 -11.56 2.75
C LEU A 241 -20.02 -12.49 3.75
N PRO A 242 -19.83 -13.81 3.67
CA PRO A 242 -20.33 -14.73 4.67
C PRO A 242 -19.65 -14.47 6.03
N ASP A 243 -20.35 -14.79 7.12
CA ASP A 243 -19.84 -14.58 8.48
C ASP A 243 -18.50 -15.29 8.74
N SER A 244 -18.21 -16.38 8.03
CA SER A 244 -16.91 -17.07 8.10
C SER A 244 -15.73 -16.23 7.60
N GLN A 245 -15.99 -15.20 6.77
CA GLN A 245 -15.00 -14.26 6.26
C GLN A 245 -14.96 -12.95 7.08
N LYS A 246 -15.81 -12.79 8.10
CA LYS A 246 -15.86 -11.62 9.00
C LYS A 246 -15.45 -12.05 10.41
N ILE A 247 -14.25 -11.67 10.84
CA ILE A 247 -13.67 -12.13 12.10
C ILE A 247 -13.51 -10.94 13.03
N ASP A 248 -14.35 -10.86 14.06
CA ASP A 248 -14.11 -9.93 15.17
C ASP A 248 -13.04 -10.50 16.12
N LEU A 249 -12.07 -9.66 16.48
CA LEU A 249 -10.93 -9.97 17.32
C LEU A 249 -10.77 -8.91 18.42
N PRO A 250 -10.37 -9.27 19.65
CA PRO A 250 -9.88 -8.31 20.61
C PRO A 250 -8.71 -7.48 20.04
N PRO A 251 -8.47 -6.25 20.50
CA PRO A 251 -7.31 -5.48 20.08
C PRO A 251 -6.02 -6.23 20.44
N GLY A 252 -5.06 -6.27 19.51
CA GLY A 252 -3.81 -7.00 19.71
C GLY A 252 -3.06 -7.31 18.43
N LYS A 253 -1.92 -7.99 18.60
CA LYS A 253 -1.06 -8.47 17.52
C LYS A 253 -1.40 -9.91 17.19
N TYR A 254 -1.60 -10.20 15.92
CA TYR A 254 -1.99 -11.51 15.43
C TYR A 254 -1.05 -11.98 14.33
N LYS A 255 -0.57 -13.22 14.44
CA LYS A 255 0.10 -13.88 13.31
C LYS A 255 -0.96 -14.31 12.30
N VAL A 256 -0.87 -13.76 11.11
CA VAL A 256 -1.69 -14.13 9.95
C VAL A 256 -0.85 -14.95 9.00
N THR A 257 -1.31 -16.16 8.68
CA THR A 257 -0.65 -17.06 7.74
C THR A 257 -1.54 -17.25 6.52
N LEU A 258 -0.97 -17.05 5.34
CA LEU A 258 -1.59 -17.27 4.05
C LEU A 258 -0.92 -18.44 3.34
N THR A 259 -1.71 -19.38 2.85
CA THR A 259 -1.28 -20.40 1.91
C THR A 259 -2.19 -20.31 0.69
N VAL A 260 -1.61 -20.09 -0.49
CA VAL A 260 -2.32 -20.23 -1.78
C VAL A 260 -1.97 -21.61 -2.32
N ASP A 261 -2.93 -22.29 -2.98
CA ASP A 261 -2.67 -23.62 -3.53
C ASP A 261 -1.41 -23.62 -4.41
N GLY A 262 -0.53 -24.62 -4.21
CA GLY A 262 0.76 -24.72 -4.90
C GLY A 262 1.87 -23.77 -4.40
N SER A 263 1.58 -22.86 -3.47
CA SER A 263 2.57 -21.91 -2.91
C SER A 263 3.00 -22.24 -1.49
N MET A 264 4.19 -21.77 -1.10
CA MET A 264 4.67 -21.85 0.28
C MET A 264 3.85 -20.93 1.20
N ALA A 265 3.56 -21.39 2.41
CA ALA A 265 2.89 -20.59 3.43
C ALA A 265 3.71 -19.33 3.77
N ARG A 266 3.04 -18.18 3.78
CA ARG A 266 3.63 -16.87 4.14
C ARG A 266 2.96 -16.38 5.42
N SER A 267 3.75 -15.98 6.41
CA SER A 267 3.22 -15.40 7.65
C SER A 267 3.63 -13.95 7.80
N ARG A 268 2.77 -13.16 8.47
CA ARG A 268 3.08 -11.82 8.97
C ARG A 268 2.40 -11.59 10.32
N GLU A 269 2.99 -10.77 11.17
CA GLU A 269 2.26 -10.18 12.29
C GLU A 269 1.44 -8.99 11.78
N PHE A 270 0.24 -8.85 12.35
CA PHE A 270 -0.73 -7.80 12.02
C PHE A 270 -1.37 -7.29 13.31
N GLU A 271 -1.31 -5.97 13.54
CA GLU A 271 -1.90 -5.32 14.71
C GLU A 271 -3.32 -4.85 14.38
N VAL A 272 -4.28 -5.23 15.21
CA VAL A 272 -5.69 -4.82 15.11
C VAL A 272 -6.02 -3.97 16.33
N ALA A 273 -6.57 -2.77 16.14
CA ALA A 273 -7.05 -1.96 17.25
C ALA A 273 -8.58 -2.00 17.40
N ALA A 274 -9.06 -1.53 18.56
CA ALA A 274 -10.48 -1.46 18.84
C ALA A 274 -11.20 -0.54 17.85
N ASN A 275 -12.41 -0.93 17.48
CA ASN A 275 -13.29 -0.19 16.58
C ASN A 275 -12.75 -0.04 15.15
N GLU A 276 -11.72 -0.78 14.74
CA GLU A 276 -11.20 -0.77 13.37
C GLU A 276 -11.78 -1.92 12.54
N THR A 277 -11.94 -1.71 11.23
CA THR A 277 -12.21 -2.77 10.25
C THR A 277 -11.13 -2.80 9.21
N TRP A 278 -10.57 -3.99 8.96
CA TRP A 278 -9.50 -4.22 8.00
C TRP A 278 -9.91 -5.27 6.98
N GLY A 279 -9.67 -4.99 5.71
CA GLY A 279 -9.70 -5.98 4.64
C GLY A 279 -8.33 -6.63 4.51
N LEU A 280 -8.26 -7.96 4.54
CA LEU A 280 -7.06 -8.73 4.19
C LEU A 280 -7.34 -9.43 2.85
N LEU A 281 -6.81 -8.84 1.79
CA LEU A 281 -7.03 -9.29 0.41
C LEU A 281 -5.81 -10.08 -0.08
N VAL A 282 -6.02 -11.31 -0.51
CA VAL A 282 -5.00 -12.06 -1.25
C VAL A 282 -4.99 -11.56 -2.69
N GLU A 283 -3.92 -10.89 -3.10
CA GLU A 283 -3.76 -10.37 -4.45
C GLU A 283 -3.23 -11.48 -5.39
N THR A 284 -3.30 -11.28 -6.71
CA THR A 284 -2.98 -12.29 -7.74
C THR A 284 -1.54 -12.85 -7.67
N ASN A 285 -0.59 -12.09 -7.11
CA ASN A 285 0.78 -12.54 -6.84
C ASN A 285 0.93 -13.32 -5.52
N GLY A 286 -0.17 -13.58 -4.81
CA GLY A 286 -0.22 -14.24 -3.51
C GLY A 286 0.28 -13.39 -2.34
N VAL A 287 0.38 -12.06 -2.51
CA VAL A 287 0.65 -11.13 -1.41
C VAL A 287 -0.65 -10.83 -0.66
N LEU A 288 -0.59 -10.85 0.67
CA LEU A 288 -1.71 -10.43 1.51
C LEU A 288 -1.66 -8.91 1.71
N LEU A 289 -2.64 -8.20 1.17
CA LEU A 289 -2.79 -6.75 1.23
C LEU A 289 -3.73 -6.36 2.38
N PRO A 290 -3.22 -5.71 3.44
CA PRO A 290 -4.08 -5.11 4.46
C PRO A 290 -4.62 -3.77 3.95
N VAL A 291 -5.94 -3.57 4.00
CA VAL A 291 -6.61 -2.31 3.63
C VAL A 291 -7.43 -1.84 4.82
N HIS A 292 -7.19 -0.64 5.34
CA HIS A 292 -7.97 -0.11 6.46
C HIS A 292 -9.31 0.43 5.94
N LEU A 293 -10.39 -0.23 6.33
CA LEU A 293 -11.74 -0.01 5.81
C LEU A 293 -12.58 0.89 6.71
N TYR A 294 -12.33 0.94 8.02
CA TYR A 294 -13.05 1.77 9.00
C TYR A 294 -12.26 2.02 10.28
#